data_AF-A0A329R1M4-F1
#
_entry.id   AF-A0A329R1M4-F1
#
_cell.length_a   1.000
_cell.length_b   1.000
_cell.length_c   1.000
_cell.angle_alpha   90.00
_cell.angle_beta   90.00
_cell.angle_gamma   90.00
#
_symmetry.space_group_name_H-M   'P 1'
#
loop_
_entity.id
_entity.type
_entity.pdbx_description
1 polymer ?
#
loop_
_entity_poly.entity_id
_entity_poly.type
_entity_poly.pdbx_seq_one_letter_code
_entity_poly.pdbx_strand_id
1 'polypeptide(L)'
;MSDRDVVYEILKVIQSGKEPKKEDIGADKESFHEWMEQIHDDKLAESISFSRGGSTNKILIVFANGAKLTKAGREYVELKEAGKI
;
A
#
# COMPACT_ATOMS: atom_id res chain seq x y z
N MET A 1 14.48 4.74 -5.63
CA MET A 1 13.34 3.82 -5.77
C MET A 1 12.18 4.65 -6.28
N SER A 2 11.44 4.20 -7.30
CA SER A 2 10.26 4.95 -7.78
C SER A 2 9.03 4.61 -6.92
N ASP A 3 8.02 5.49 -6.92
CA ASP A 3 6.75 5.22 -6.21
C ASP A 3 6.13 3.88 -6.63
N ARG A 4 6.25 3.52 -7.92
CA ARG A 4 5.77 2.23 -8.43
C ARG A 4 6.48 1.04 -7.83
N ASP A 5 7.78 1.17 -7.58
CA ASP A 5 8.58 0.12 -6.94
C ASP A 5 8.19 -0.02 -5.47
N VAL A 6 7.92 1.10 -4.79
CA VAL A 6 7.47 1.07 -3.39
C VAL A 6 6.08 0.46 -3.25
N VAL A 7 5.13 0.88 -4.10
CA VAL A 7 3.78 0.27 -4.18
C VAL A 7 3.90 -1.22 -4.43
N TYR A 8 4.77 -1.63 -5.37
CA TYR A 8 5.03 -3.05 -5.63
C TYR A 8 5.51 -3.79 -4.37
N GLU A 9 6.51 -3.28 -3.65
CA GLU A 9 6.99 -3.91 -2.42
C GLU A 9 5.90 -4.03 -1.36
N ILE A 10 5.08 -2.99 -1.15
CA ILE A 10 3.93 -3.04 -0.23
C ILE A 10 2.97 -4.17 -0.63
N LEU A 11 2.65 -4.27 -1.92
CA LEU A 11 1.76 -5.32 -2.43
C LEU A 11 2.36 -6.71 -2.26
N LYS A 12 3.69 -6.88 -2.37
CA LYS A 12 4.38 -8.16 -2.07
C LYS A 12 4.31 -8.53 -0.59
N VAL A 13 4.45 -7.55 0.31
CA VAL A 13 4.26 -7.78 1.75
C VAL A 13 2.84 -8.25 2.04
N ILE A 14 1.83 -7.57 1.49
CA ILE A 14 0.42 -7.96 1.59
C ILE A 14 0.18 -9.35 0.98
N GLN A 15 0.78 -9.64 -0.18
CA GLN A 15 0.70 -10.95 -0.85
C GLN A 15 1.23 -12.08 0.04
N SER A 16 2.26 -11.80 0.85
CA SER A 16 2.83 -12.76 1.82
C SER A 16 1.98 -12.95 3.08
N GLY A 17 0.84 -12.26 3.19
CA GLY A 17 -0.05 -12.31 4.35
C GLY A 17 0.48 -11.53 5.56
N LYS A 18 1.46 -10.64 5.34
CA LYS A 18 2.03 -9.78 6.38
C LYS A 18 1.42 -8.38 6.29
N GLU A 19 1.31 -7.74 7.45
CA GLU A 19 0.90 -6.34 7.53
C GLU A 19 2.06 -5.44 7.10
N PRO A 20 1.89 -4.54 6.11
CA PRO A 20 2.93 -3.63 5.68
C PRO A 20 3.24 -2.60 6.77
N LYS A 21 4.54 -2.39 7.02
CA LYS A 21 5.03 -1.39 7.97
C LYS A 21 5.98 -0.43 7.27
N LYS A 22 5.92 0.84 7.64
CA LYS A 22 6.80 1.89 7.09
C LYS A 22 8.28 1.58 7.32
N GLU A 23 8.61 0.91 8.43
CA GLU A 23 9.98 0.51 8.78
C GLU A 23 10.54 -0.52 7.80
N ASP A 24 9.71 -1.44 7.31
CA ASP A 24 10.12 -2.48 6.35
C ASP A 24 10.42 -1.90 4.97
N ILE A 25 9.90 -0.70 4.69
CA ILE A 25 9.99 0.00 3.40
C ILE A 25 11.03 1.13 3.45
N GLY A 26 11.54 1.46 4.64
CA GLY A 26 12.46 2.58 4.83
C GLY A 26 11.81 3.95 4.58
N ALA A 27 10.50 4.04 4.81
CA ALA A 27 9.68 5.21 4.52
C ALA A 27 9.48 6.12 5.73
N ASP A 28 9.37 7.43 5.50
CA ASP A 28 8.78 8.31 6.50
C ASP A 28 7.26 8.09 6.60
N LYS A 29 6.66 8.67 7.64
CA LYS A 29 5.24 8.45 7.95
C LYS A 29 4.30 9.02 6.88
N GLU A 30 4.60 10.20 6.33
CA GLU A 30 3.69 10.86 5.39
C GLU A 30 3.72 10.12 4.05
N SER A 31 4.91 9.80 3.52
CA SER A 31 5.05 9.02 2.28
C SER A 31 4.38 7.65 2.39
N PHE A 32 4.54 6.95 3.52
CA PHE A 32 3.88 5.66 3.74
C PHE A 32 2.34 5.78 3.73
N HIS A 33 1.80 6.83 4.33
CA HIS A 33 0.36 7.07 4.30
C HIS A 33 -0.15 7.33 2.89
N GLU A 34 0.58 8.11 2.08
CA GLU A 34 0.23 8.39 0.68
C GLU A 34 0.21 7.13 -0.17
N TRP A 35 1.22 6.25 -0.07
CA TRP A 35 1.23 5.00 -0.81
C TRP A 35 0.13 4.03 -0.36
N MET A 36 -0.15 3.96 0.95
CA MET A 36 -1.25 3.12 1.45
C MET A 36 -2.62 3.65 1.00
N GLU A 37 -2.80 4.97 0.98
CA GLU A 37 -4.00 5.64 0.43
C GLU A 37 -4.14 5.34 -1.07
N GLN A 38 -3.06 5.48 -1.84
CA GLN A 38 -3.06 5.13 -3.26
C GLN A 38 -3.46 3.66 -3.49
N ILE A 39 -2.87 2.72 -2.75
CA ILE A 39 -3.18 1.29 -2.87
C ILE A 39 -4.66 0.99 -2.59
N HIS A 40 -5.24 1.69 -1.61
CA HIS A 40 -6.65 1.58 -1.27
C HIS A 40 -7.54 2.18 -2.38
N ASP A 41 -7.22 3.39 -2.84
CA ASP A 41 -8.02 4.14 -3.80
C ASP A 41 -8.00 3.50 -5.19
N ASP A 42 -6.84 2.99 -5.60
CA ASP A 42 -6.66 2.19 -6.82
C ASP A 42 -7.22 0.77 -6.69
N LYS A 43 -7.75 0.41 -5.51
CA LYS A 43 -8.32 -0.90 -5.18
C LYS A 43 -7.36 -2.05 -5.45
N LEU A 44 -6.06 -1.84 -5.22
CA LEU A 44 -5.03 -2.87 -5.39
C LEU A 44 -5.05 -3.86 -4.22
N ALA A 45 -5.43 -3.40 -3.03
CA ALA A 45 -5.66 -4.24 -1.88
C ALA A 45 -6.97 -3.88 -1.16
N GLU A 46 -7.55 -4.87 -0.49
CA GLU A 46 -8.77 -4.74 0.33
C GLU A 46 -8.46 -4.92 1.82
N SER A 47 -9.44 -4.61 2.67
CA SER A 47 -9.30 -4.63 4.14
C SER A 47 -8.24 -3.66 4.68
N ILE A 48 -8.06 -2.53 3.97
CA ILE A 48 -7.28 -1.38 4.44
C ILE A 48 -8.28 -0.31 4.90
N SER A 49 -8.02 0.31 6.05
CA SER A 49 -8.80 1.45 6.52
C SER A 49 -7.91 2.49 7.19
N PHE A 50 -8.41 3.72 7.28
CA PHE A 50 -7.65 4.86 7.76
C PHE A 50 -8.39 5.56 8.89
N SER A 51 -7.67 5.86 9.98
CA SER A 51 -8.11 6.89 10.91
C SER A 51 -7.60 8.23 10.42
N ARG A 52 -8.50 9.20 10.29
CA ARG A 52 -8.19 10.57 9.86
C ARG A 52 -8.61 11.57 10.93
N GLY A 53 -7.94 12.70 10.98
CA GLY A 53 -8.30 13.76 11.92
C GLY A 53 -7.52 15.06 11.75
N GLY A 54 -7.82 16.01 12.62
CA GLY A 54 -7.30 17.39 12.54
C GLY A 54 -8.01 18.24 11.50
N SER A 55 -7.63 19.53 11.42
CA SER A 55 -8.23 20.51 10.51
C SER A 55 -8.00 20.22 9.03
N THR A 56 -7.04 19.34 8.71
CA THR A 56 -6.63 18.98 7.34
C THR A 56 -7.08 17.58 6.93
N ASN A 57 -7.82 16.87 7.79
CA ASN A 57 -8.28 15.49 7.54
C ASN A 57 -7.15 14.52 7.13
N LYS A 58 -5.95 14.73 7.66
CA LYS A 58 -4.77 13.91 7.37
C LYS A 58 -4.94 12.50 7.95
N ILE A 59 -4.35 11.51 7.29
CA ILE A 59 -4.24 10.14 7.83
C ILE A 59 -3.37 10.18 9.08
N LEU A 60 -3.93 9.72 10.20
CA LEU A 60 -3.24 9.61 11.48
C LEU A 60 -2.68 8.20 11.68
N ILE A 61 -3.45 7.19 11.28
CA ILE A 61 -3.18 5.76 11.45
C ILE A 61 -3.70 5.01 10.22
N VAL A 62 -2.90 4.05 9.72
CA VAL A 62 -3.29 3.05 8.72
C VAL A 62 -3.56 1.73 9.44
N PHE A 63 -4.70 1.12 9.18
CA PHE A 63 -5.02 -0.24 9.62
C PHE A 63 -5.00 -1.15 8.40
N ALA A 64 -4.00 -2.05 8.32
CA ALA A 64 -3.81 -2.96 7.20
C ALA A 64 -3.71 -4.43 7.65
N ASN A 65 -4.11 -4.72 8.89
CA ASN A 65 -4.17 -6.07 9.39
C ASN A 65 -5.20 -6.90 8.61
N GLY A 66 -4.76 -8.04 8.08
CA GLY A 66 -5.61 -8.88 7.23
C GLY A 66 -5.83 -8.34 5.82
N ALA A 67 -5.05 -7.33 5.40
CA ALA A 67 -5.08 -6.85 4.03
C ALA A 67 -4.80 -7.97 3.03
N LYS A 68 -5.49 -7.95 1.88
CA LYS A 68 -5.34 -8.93 0.81
C LYS A 68 -5.30 -8.25 -0.54
N LEU A 69 -4.55 -8.81 -1.48
CA LEU A 69 -4.56 -8.34 -2.85
C LEU A 69 -5.91 -8.59 -3.51
N THR A 70 -6.42 -7.58 -4.20
CA THR A 70 -7.55 -7.75 -5.12
C THR A 70 -7.09 -8.40 -6.43
N LYS A 71 -8.01 -8.60 -7.38
CA LYS A 71 -7.66 -9.00 -8.74
C LYS A 71 -6.73 -7.97 -9.40
N ALA A 72 -7.03 -6.68 -9.27
CA ALA A 72 -6.24 -5.59 -9.83
C ALA A 72 -4.84 -5.53 -9.20
N GLY A 73 -4.73 -5.74 -7.88
CA GLY A 73 -3.42 -5.80 -7.22
C GLY A 73 -2.54 -6.95 -7.70
N ARG A 74 -3.12 -8.13 -7.96
CA ARG A 74 -2.38 -9.26 -8.54
C ARG A 74 -1.91 -8.96 -9.96
N GLU A 75 -2.79 -8.42 -10.80
CA GLU A 75 -2.44 -8.01 -12.16
C GLU A 75 -1.33 -6.94 -12.16
N TYR A 76 -1.37 -5.98 -11.24
CA TYR A 76 -0.33 -4.98 -11.08
C TYR A 76 1.04 -5.62 -10.78
N VAL A 77 1.07 -6.57 -9.83
CA VAL A 77 2.30 -7.33 -9.48
C VAL A 77 2.82 -8.08 -10.69
N GLU A 78 1.96 -8.81 -11.41
CA GLU A 78 2.34 -9.56 -12.62
C GLU A 78 2.88 -8.66 -13.74
N LEU A 79 2.25 -7.50 -13.98
CA LEU A 79 2.70 -6.53 -14.98
C LEU A 79 4.07 -5.94 -14.61
N LYS A 80 4.31 -5.67 -13.32
CA LYS A 80 5.58 -5.16 -12.82
C LYS A 80 6.69 -6.21 -12.95
N GLU A 81 6.41 -7.46 -12.57
CA GLU A 81 7.35 -8.59 -12.73
C GLU A 81 7.65 -8.87 -14.21
N ALA A 82 6.69 -8.62 -15.11
CA ALA A 82 6.87 -8.72 -16.56
C ALA A 82 7.59 -7.51 -17.20
N GLY A 83 7.97 -6.49 -16.42
CA GLY A 83 8.65 -5.28 -16.91
C GLY A 83 7.78 -4.39 -17.80
N LYS A 84 6.45 -4.49 -17.69
CA LYS A 84 5.49 -3.74 -18.51
C LYS A 84 5.09 -2.40 -17.92
N ILE A 85 5.41 -2.14 -16.65
CA ILE A 85 5.10 -0.90 -15.90
C ILE A 85 6.20 -0.47 -14.92
#